data_AF-A0A2J8VY12-F1
#
_entry.id   AF-A0A2J8VY12-F1
#
_cell.length_a   1.000
_cell.length_b   1.000
_cell.length_c   1.000
_cell.angle_alpha   90.00
_cell.angle_beta   90.00
_cell.angle_gamma   90.00
#
_symmetry.space_group_name_H-M   'P 1'
#
loop_
_entity.id
_entity.type
_entity.pdbx_description
1 polymer ?
#
loop_
_entity_poly.entity_id
_entity_poly.type
_entity_poly.pdbx_seq_one_letter_code
_entity_poly.pdbx_strand_id
1 'polypeptide(L)'
;KPKVKVSFRNHSALITSVVPGDYDGDSQMDVLLTYLPKNYAKSELGAVIFWGQNQTLDPNNMTILNRTFQDEPLIMDFNGDLIPDIFGITNESNQPQILLGGHTILNAPNLF
;
A
#
# COMPACT_ATOMS: atom_id res chain seq x y z
N LYS A 1 -15.58 17.94 -11.77
CA LYS A 1 -14.58 17.06 -12.42
C LYS A 1 -13.57 16.66 -11.35
N PRO A 2 -13.28 15.36 -11.17
CA PRO A 2 -12.30 14.90 -10.20
C PRO A 2 -10.92 15.51 -10.49
N LYS A 3 -10.18 15.87 -9.43
CA LYS A 3 -8.81 16.40 -9.51
C LYS A 3 -7.85 15.37 -8.92
N VAL A 4 -7.43 14.44 -9.77
CA VAL A 4 -6.57 13.31 -9.37
C VAL A 4 -5.27 13.44 -10.16
N LYS A 5 -4.31 14.22 -9.61
CA LYS A 5 -2.97 14.32 -10.18
C LYS A 5 -1.95 14.35 -9.04
N VAL A 6 -1.32 13.20 -8.84
CA VAL A 6 -0.26 12.99 -7.85
C VAL A 6 1.06 12.81 -8.58
N SER A 7 2.13 13.43 -8.08
CA SER A 7 3.49 13.27 -8.60
C SER A 7 4.40 12.76 -7.50
N PHE A 8 4.85 11.51 -7.62
CA PHE A 8 5.68 10.84 -6.63
C PHE A 8 7.15 10.67 -7.09
N ARG A 9 7.66 11.66 -7.83
CA ARG A 9 8.96 11.57 -8.54
C ARG A 9 10.20 11.60 -7.64
N ASN A 10 10.09 12.13 -6.42
CA ASN A 10 11.25 12.26 -5.53
C ASN A 10 11.57 10.95 -4.80
N HIS A 11 10.59 10.06 -4.64
CA HIS A 11 10.70 8.84 -3.86
C HIS A 11 10.84 7.58 -4.75
N SER A 12 10.18 7.56 -5.91
CA SER A 12 10.09 6.38 -6.78
C SER A 12 11.02 6.44 -7.99
N ALA A 13 11.74 5.33 -8.25
CA ALA A 13 12.40 5.07 -9.52
C ALA A 13 11.42 4.51 -10.56
N LEU A 14 10.56 3.60 -10.13
CA LEU A 14 9.56 2.92 -10.94
C LEU A 14 8.31 2.65 -10.10
N ILE A 15 7.14 2.97 -10.64
CA ILE A 15 5.86 2.52 -10.08
C ILE A 15 5.63 1.11 -10.61
N THR A 16 5.38 0.16 -9.71
CA THR A 16 5.15 -1.25 -10.06
C THR A 16 3.67 -1.59 -10.11
N SER A 17 2.88 -1.08 -9.16
CA SER A 17 1.42 -1.29 -9.14
C SER A 17 0.66 -0.10 -8.53
N VAL A 18 -0.62 -0.01 -8.87
CA VAL A 18 -1.58 0.99 -8.40
C VAL A 18 -2.91 0.29 -8.12
N VAL A 19 -3.38 0.35 -6.87
CA VAL A 19 -4.59 -0.35 -6.42
C VAL A 19 -5.53 0.62 -5.71
N PRO A 20 -6.67 1.00 -6.31
CA PRO A 20 -7.68 1.82 -5.64
C PRO A 20 -8.43 1.00 -4.58
N GLY A 21 -8.83 1.63 -3.48
CA GLY A 21 -9.56 1.02 -2.38
C GLY A 21 -9.93 2.06 -1.32
N ASP A 22 -10.76 1.70 -0.35
CA ASP A 22 -11.07 2.52 0.83
C ASP A 22 -10.30 1.93 2.02
N TYR A 23 -9.06 2.38 2.21
CA TYR A 23 -8.11 1.73 3.12
C TYR A 23 -8.24 2.19 4.58
N ASP A 24 -9.09 3.18 4.86
CA ASP A 24 -9.43 3.63 6.22
C ASP A 24 -10.93 3.51 6.56
N GLY A 25 -11.76 3.09 5.61
CA GLY A 25 -13.19 2.81 5.80
C GLY A 25 -14.05 4.07 5.84
N ASP A 26 -13.56 5.20 5.33
CA ASP A 26 -14.27 6.49 5.34
C ASP A 26 -15.25 6.67 4.17
N SER A 27 -15.43 5.63 3.33
CA SER A 27 -16.24 5.60 2.12
C SER A 27 -15.74 6.50 0.99
N GLN A 28 -14.50 6.97 1.05
CA GLN A 28 -13.81 7.65 -0.02
C GLN A 28 -12.77 6.73 -0.67
N MET A 29 -12.43 7.02 -1.91
CA MET A 29 -11.49 6.19 -2.66
C MET A 29 -10.06 6.70 -2.49
N ASP A 30 -9.22 5.88 -1.90
CA ASP A 30 -7.79 6.03 -1.78
C ASP A 30 -7.05 5.30 -2.90
N VAL A 31 -5.73 5.41 -2.88
CA VAL A 31 -4.84 4.70 -3.80
C VAL A 31 -3.63 4.16 -3.09
N LEU A 32 -3.48 2.84 -3.04
CA LEU A 32 -2.22 2.20 -2.72
C LEU A 32 -1.34 2.19 -3.98
N LEU A 33 -0.09 2.62 -3.83
CA LEU A 33 0.92 2.61 -4.87
C LEU A 33 2.13 1.83 -4.38
N THR A 34 2.58 0.85 -5.16
CA THR A 34 3.86 0.17 -4.92
C THR A 34 4.91 0.66 -5.90
N TYR A 35 6.15 0.73 -5.42
CA TYR A 35 7.23 1.32 -6.19
C TYR A 35 8.60 0.78 -5.81
N LEU A 36 9.54 0.82 -6.76
CA LEU A 36 10.96 0.64 -6.48
C LEU A 36 11.56 1.97 -5.97
N PRO A 37 12.12 2.02 -4.74
CA PRO A 37 12.73 3.24 -4.23
C PRO A 37 14.03 3.58 -4.98
N LYS A 38 14.27 4.86 -5.28
CA LYS A 38 15.46 5.30 -6.05
C LYS A 38 16.82 4.91 -5.47
N ASN A 39 16.91 4.83 -4.15
CA ASN A 39 18.18 4.69 -3.43
C ASN A 39 18.28 3.37 -2.63
N TYR A 40 17.38 2.42 -2.87
CA TYR A 40 17.43 1.12 -2.18
C TYR A 40 18.29 0.13 -2.95
N ALA A 41 19.32 -0.41 -2.29
CA ALA A 41 20.23 -1.40 -2.86
C ALA A 41 19.62 -2.81 -2.96
N LYS A 42 18.52 -3.05 -2.23
CA LYS A 42 17.73 -4.28 -2.32
C LYS A 42 16.53 -4.06 -3.25
N SER A 43 16.20 -5.08 -4.04
CA SER A 43 15.04 -5.11 -4.94
C SER A 43 13.69 -5.23 -4.22
N GLU A 44 13.56 -4.62 -3.04
CA GLU A 44 12.31 -4.61 -2.27
C GLU A 44 11.42 -3.44 -2.73
N LEU A 45 10.11 -3.65 -2.72
CA LEU A 45 9.09 -2.67 -3.09
C LEU A 45 8.68 -1.84 -1.87
N GLY A 46 8.70 -0.52 -2.03
CA GLY A 46 8.02 0.40 -1.11
C GLY A 46 6.52 0.44 -1.42
N ALA A 47 5.73 0.80 -0.41
CA ALA A 47 4.28 0.96 -0.53
C ALA A 47 3.85 2.28 0.13
N VAL A 48 2.94 3.01 -0.53
CA VAL A 48 2.38 4.26 -0.05
C VAL A 48 0.90 4.31 -0.34
N ILE A 49 0.10 4.72 0.64
CA ILE A 49 -1.33 4.99 0.47
C ILE A 49 -1.50 6.50 0.33
N PHE A 50 -2.13 6.94 -0.76
CA PHE A 50 -2.62 8.30 -0.91
C PHE A 50 -4.08 8.33 -0.49
N TRP A 51 -4.40 9.14 0.50
CA TRP A 51 -5.74 9.23 1.07
C TRP A 51 -6.64 10.14 0.23
N GLY A 52 -7.81 9.62 -0.10
CA GLY A 52 -8.85 10.31 -0.85
C GLY A 52 -9.49 11.41 -0.01
N GLN A 53 -9.87 12.50 -0.66
CA GLN A 53 -10.67 13.55 -0.02
C GLN A 53 -11.55 14.24 -1.05
N ASN A 54 -12.87 14.11 -0.92
CA ASN A 54 -13.89 14.75 -1.76
C ASN A 54 -13.59 14.64 -3.27
N GLN A 55 -13.27 13.42 -3.74
CA GLN A 55 -12.89 13.13 -5.14
C GLN A 55 -11.58 13.83 -5.60
N THR A 56 -10.71 14.13 -4.65
CA THR A 56 -9.34 14.62 -4.89
C THR A 56 -8.34 13.68 -4.22
N LEU A 57 -7.11 13.69 -4.74
CA LEU A 57 -6.00 12.92 -4.20
C LEU A 57 -4.83 13.87 -4.01
N ASP A 58 -4.53 14.22 -2.77
CA ASP A 58 -3.44 15.15 -2.43
C ASP A 58 -2.12 14.37 -2.26
N PRO A 59 -1.06 14.67 -3.04
CA PRO A 59 0.25 14.04 -2.85
C PRO A 59 0.86 14.23 -1.46
N ASN A 60 0.40 15.21 -0.67
CA ASN A 60 0.86 15.44 0.69
C ASN A 60 0.03 14.69 1.74
N ASN A 61 -1.17 14.21 1.39
CA ASN A 61 -2.01 13.41 2.26
C ASN A 61 -1.77 11.92 1.98
N MET A 62 -0.66 11.41 2.50
CA MET A 62 -0.24 10.04 2.24
C MET A 62 0.42 9.40 3.46
N THR A 63 0.32 8.08 3.55
CA THR A 63 1.04 7.26 4.51
C THR A 63 1.96 6.31 3.75
N ILE A 64 3.27 6.48 3.90
CA ILE A 64 4.25 5.49 3.45
C ILE A 64 4.24 4.36 4.49
N LEU A 65 4.04 3.12 4.04
CA LEU A 65 4.11 1.98 4.93
C LEU A 65 5.54 1.85 5.46
N ASN A 66 5.70 1.67 6.76
CA ASN A 66 7.01 1.61 7.42
C ASN A 66 7.73 0.26 7.20
N ARG A 67 7.52 -0.36 6.04
CA ARG A 67 8.02 -1.69 5.63
C ARG A 67 8.17 -1.71 4.12
N THR A 68 9.03 -2.60 3.66
CA THR A 68 9.15 -2.92 2.25
C THR A 68 8.70 -4.36 2.01
N PHE A 69 8.23 -4.63 0.81
CA PHE A 69 7.76 -5.95 0.38
C PHE A 69 8.81 -6.59 -0.52
N GLN A 70 8.98 -7.91 -0.40
CA GLN A 70 9.91 -8.64 -1.27
C GLN A 70 9.37 -8.73 -2.71
N ASP A 71 8.05 -8.81 -2.87
CA ASP A 71 7.32 -8.91 -4.14
C ASP A 71 6.06 -8.01 -4.11
N GLU A 72 5.27 -8.01 -5.20
CA GLU A 72 4.00 -7.29 -5.24
C GLU A 72 2.99 -7.86 -4.23
N PRO A 73 2.44 -7.02 -3.34
CA PRO A 73 1.48 -7.49 -2.34
C PRO A 73 0.12 -7.82 -2.96
N LEU A 74 -0.57 -8.82 -2.41
CA LEU A 74 -1.97 -9.12 -2.71
C LEU A 74 -2.87 -8.23 -1.86
N ILE A 75 -3.86 -7.60 -2.49
CA ILE A 75 -4.84 -6.75 -1.82
C ILE A 75 -6.21 -7.42 -1.85
N MET A 76 -6.81 -7.61 -0.68
CA MET A 76 -8.14 -8.23 -0.52
C MET A 76 -8.70 -7.91 0.86
N ASP A 77 -10.01 -7.71 0.97
CA ASP A 77 -10.73 -7.72 2.25
C ASP A 77 -10.90 -9.19 2.69
N PHE A 78 -10.04 -9.65 3.59
CA PHE A 78 -10.00 -11.05 4.02
C PHE A 78 -10.89 -11.30 5.24
N ASN A 79 -11.04 -10.30 6.11
CA ASN A 79 -11.84 -10.42 7.33
C ASN A 79 -13.31 -10.01 7.13
N GLY A 80 -13.67 -9.46 5.96
CA GLY A 80 -15.02 -9.07 5.59
C GLY A 80 -15.49 -7.76 6.23
N ASP A 81 -14.56 -6.88 6.64
CA ASP A 81 -14.89 -5.58 7.26
C ASP A 81 -15.04 -4.42 6.26
N LEU A 82 -14.92 -4.72 4.96
CA LEU A 82 -14.97 -3.78 3.84
C LEU A 82 -13.74 -2.87 3.70
N ILE A 83 -12.70 -3.06 4.52
CA ILE A 83 -11.43 -2.37 4.40
C ILE A 83 -10.41 -3.33 3.75
N PRO A 84 -9.72 -2.94 2.66
CA PRO A 84 -8.74 -3.80 2.03
C PRO A 84 -7.55 -4.14 2.95
N ASP A 85 -7.22 -5.42 3.05
CA ASP A 85 -6.02 -5.90 3.72
C ASP A 85 -4.85 -6.08 2.73
N ILE A 86 -3.62 -5.87 3.22
CA ILE A 86 -2.40 -5.96 2.41
C ILE A 86 -1.60 -7.19 2.81
N PHE A 87 -1.41 -8.11 1.86
CA PHE A 87 -0.70 -9.37 2.05
C PHE A 87 0.65 -9.37 1.38
N GLY A 88 1.68 -9.84 2.07
CA GLY A 88 2.97 -10.09 1.44
C GLY A 88 4.07 -10.48 2.41
N ILE A 89 5.23 -10.84 1.86
CA ILE A 89 6.46 -11.05 2.64
C ILE A 89 7.17 -9.71 2.75
N THR A 90 7.49 -9.29 3.97
CA THR A 90 8.12 -7.99 4.23
C THR A 90 9.61 -8.13 4.55
N ASN A 91 10.32 -7.02 4.64
CA ASN A 91 11.69 -6.99 5.15
C ASN A 91 11.82 -7.32 6.64
N GLU A 92 10.72 -7.43 7.38
CA GLU A 92 10.72 -7.74 8.81
C GLU A 92 10.52 -9.23 9.12
N SER A 93 10.07 -10.02 8.15
CA SER A 93 9.74 -11.44 8.33
C SER A 93 9.97 -12.23 7.06
N ASN A 94 10.48 -13.47 7.19
CA ASN A 94 10.55 -14.42 6.08
C ASN A 94 9.23 -15.20 5.89
N GLN A 95 8.23 -14.94 6.74
CA GLN A 95 6.89 -15.49 6.62
C GLN A 95 5.94 -14.45 6.05
N PRO A 96 4.91 -14.87 5.30
CA PRO A 96 3.82 -14.01 4.86
C PRO A 96 3.18 -13.27 6.05
N GLN A 97 2.90 -11.99 5.83
CA GLN A 97 2.21 -11.12 6.77
C GLN A 97 0.94 -10.56 6.16
N ILE A 98 -0.03 -10.29 7.02
CA ILE A 98 -1.26 -9.59 6.70
C ILE A 98 -1.23 -8.26 7.46
N LEU A 99 -1.40 -7.16 6.76
CA LEU A 99 -1.61 -5.84 7.34
C LEU A 99 -3.08 -5.47 7.17
N LEU A 100 -3.85 -5.65 8.24
CA LEU A 100 -5.29 -5.39 8.28
C LEU A 100 -5.55 -3.89 8.36
N GLY A 101 -6.32 -3.37 7.39
CA GLY A 101 -6.64 -1.95 7.25
C GLY A 101 -5.42 -1.02 7.41
N GLY A 102 -4.25 -1.44 6.95
CA GLY A 102 -3.02 -0.64 7.06
C GLY A 102 -2.43 -0.48 8.46
N HIS A 103 -3.03 -1.08 9.51
CA HIS A 103 -2.66 -0.80 10.91
C HIS A 103 -2.27 -2.02 11.74
N THR A 104 -3.01 -3.14 11.63
CA THR A 104 -2.80 -4.33 12.48
C THR A 104 -2.06 -5.42 11.72
N ILE A 105 -1.07 -6.06 12.35
CA ILE A 105 -0.21 -7.04 11.67
C ILE A 105 -0.41 -8.43 12.24
N LEU A 106 -0.65 -9.38 11.35
CA LEU A 106 -0.73 -10.81 11.67
C LEU A 106 0.32 -11.58 10.88
N ASN A 107 1.08 -12.45 11.56
CA ASN A 107 1.91 -13.43 10.88
C ASN A 107 1.03 -14.56 10.38
N ALA A 108 1.17 -14.91 9.11
CA ALA A 108 0.37 -15.93 8.46
C ALA A 108 1.28 -17.01 7.83
N PRO A 109 1.93 -17.85 8.64
CA PRO A 109 2.93 -18.82 8.17
C PRO A 109 2.39 -19.86 7.18
N ASN A 110 1.07 -20.04 7.12
CA ASN A 110 0.40 -21.01 6.24
C ASN A 110 -0.38 -20.33 5.10
N LEU A 111 -0.17 -19.02 4.88
CA LEU A 111 -0.72 -18.36 3.70
C LEU A 111 0.26 -18.56 2.54
N PHE A 112 -0.17 -19.28 1.50
CA PHE A 112 0.61 -19.73 0.34
C PHE A 112 1.59 -20.89 0.60
#